data_AF-A0A918TXS7-F1
#
_entry.id   AF-A0A918TXS7-F1
#
_cell.length_a   1.000
_cell.length_b   1.000
_cell.length_c   1.000
_cell.angle_alpha   90.00
_cell.angle_beta   90.00
_cell.angle_gamma   90.00
#
_symmetry.space_group_name_H-M   'P 1'
#
loop_
_entity.id
_entity.type
_entity.pdbx_description
1 polymer ?
#
loop_
_entity_poly.entity_id
_entity_poly.type
_entity_poly.pdbx_seq_one_letter_code
_entity_poly.pdbx_strand_id
1 'polypeptide(L)'
;MKSVPQSLRILLVHGGLVIVSFLLYLTPLAHKPGAMHPLLLLPSVYLVFSAIPFGWVIIRGIVELGRKESVVGSRVAIWVSLICLALVIWGASRLLERAVSV
;
A
#
# COMPACT_ATOMS: atom_id res chain seq x y z
N MET A 1 -6.56 -14.67 -24.06
CA MET A 1 -6.67 -14.27 -22.63
C MET A 1 -6.78 -12.75 -22.59
N LYS A 2 -7.84 -12.16 -22.00
CA LYS A 2 -7.96 -10.69 -21.88
C LYS A 2 -6.77 -10.17 -21.07
N SER A 3 -6.07 -9.15 -21.59
CA SER A 3 -4.94 -8.54 -20.89
C SER A 3 -5.41 -7.98 -19.55
N VAL A 4 -4.69 -8.32 -18.48
CA VAL A 4 -4.95 -7.76 -17.14
C VAL A 4 -4.71 -6.25 -17.20
N PRO A 5 -5.65 -5.40 -16.74
CA PRO A 5 -5.48 -3.95 -16.75
C PRO A 5 -4.23 -3.54 -15.96
N GLN A 6 -3.59 -2.46 -16.41
CA GLN A 6 -2.31 -2.06 -15.85
C GLN A 6 -2.47 -1.60 -14.39
N SER A 7 -3.57 -0.92 -14.06
CA SER A 7 -3.92 -0.58 -12.67
C SER A 7 -3.95 -1.81 -11.75
N LEU A 8 -4.56 -2.91 -12.21
CA LEU A 8 -4.64 -4.16 -11.45
C LEU A 8 -3.28 -4.84 -11.32
N ARG A 9 -2.44 -4.81 -12.36
CA ARG A 9 -1.06 -5.33 -12.27
C ARG A 9 -0.24 -4.56 -11.23
N ILE A 10 -0.31 -3.23 -11.27
CA ILE A 10 0.39 -2.38 -10.30
C ILE A 10 -0.13 -2.65 -8.89
N LEU A 11 -1.44 -2.76 -8.70
CA LEU A 11 -2.04 -3.11 -7.41
C LEU A 11 -1.52 -4.44 -6.88
N LEU A 12 -1.45 -5.49 -7.71
CA LEU A 12 -1.01 -6.80 -7.26
C LEU A 12 0.46 -6.80 -6.83
N VAL A 13 1.34 -6.17 -7.62
CA VAL A 13 2.77 -6.06 -7.31
C VAL A 13 2.99 -5.22 -6.06
N HIS A 14 2.41 -4.01 -6.04
CA HIS A 14 2.57 -3.08 -4.92
C HIS A 14 1.91 -3.60 -3.64
N GLY A 15 0.69 -4.12 -3.74
CA GLY A 15 -0.03 -4.74 -2.63
C GLY A 15 0.74 -5.94 -2.06
N GLY A 16 1.35 -6.76 -2.92
CA GLY A 16 2.23 -7.85 -2.48
C GLY A 16 3.43 -7.34 -1.67
N LEU A 17 4.12 -6.30 -2.15
CA LEU A 17 5.25 -5.70 -1.42
C LEU A 17 4.82 -5.09 -0.08
N VAL A 18 3.65 -4.45 -0.02
CA VAL A 18 3.08 -3.91 1.22
C VAL A 18 2.78 -5.03 2.21
N ILE A 19 2.15 -6.12 1.76
CA ILE A 19 1.86 -7.30 2.60
C ILE A 19 3.16 -7.91 3.14
N VAL A 20 4.17 -8.12 2.29
CA VAL A 20 5.48 -8.63 2.72
C VAL A 20 6.11 -7.70 3.75
N SER A 21 6.04 -6.39 3.51
CA SER A 21 6.55 -5.38 4.46
C SER A 21 5.84 -5.49 5.81
N PHE A 22 4.52 -5.62 5.84
CA PHE A 22 3.76 -5.85 7.09
C PHE A 22 4.11 -7.16 7.78
N LEU A 23 4.27 -8.25 7.03
CA LEU A 23 4.65 -9.55 7.59
C LEU A 23 6.02 -9.47 8.28
N LEU A 24 6.96 -8.68 7.75
CA LEU A 24 8.25 -8.46 8.42
C LEU A 24 8.09 -7.81 9.80
N TYR A 25 7.08 -6.96 10.02
CA TYR A 25 6.77 -6.42 11.36
C TYR A 25 6.12 -7.42 12.31
N LEU A 26 5.48 -8.47 11.77
CA LEU A 26 4.92 -9.54 12.59
C LEU A 26 5.98 -10.55 13.02
N THR A 27 7.19 -10.50 12.43
CA THR A 27 8.28 -11.40 12.82
C THR A 27 8.90 -10.99 14.17
N PRO A 28 9.51 -11.95 14.91
CA PRO A 28 10.21 -11.66 16.16
C PRO A 28 11.41 -10.71 16.01
N LEU A 29 11.87 -10.43 14.78
CA LEU A 29 12.87 -9.40 14.49
C LEU A 29 12.41 -7.99 14.87
N ALA A 30 11.09 -7.72 14.82
CA ALA A 30 10.52 -6.41 15.16
C ALA A 30 10.29 -6.23 16.68
N HIS A 31 10.29 -7.32 17.45
CA HIS A 31 9.89 -7.32 18.86
C HIS A 31 11.07 -7.34 19.84
N LYS A 32 12.33 -7.37 19.36
CA LYS A 32 13.50 -7.26 20.23
C LYS A 32 13.75 -5.79 20.61
N PRO A 33 13.63 -5.41 21.90
CA PRO A 33 13.92 -4.04 22.34
C PRO A 33 15.43 -3.78 22.27
N GLY A 34 15.83 -2.68 21.63
CA GLY A 34 17.21 -2.15 21.71
C GLY A 34 17.86 -1.73 20.38
N ALA A 35 17.37 -2.19 19.24
CA ALA A 35 17.80 -1.69 17.93
C ALA A 35 16.71 -1.97 16.90
N MET A 36 16.16 -0.92 16.27
CA MET A 36 15.34 -1.11 15.07
C MET A 36 16.23 -1.80 14.04
N HIS A 37 15.96 -3.09 13.75
CA HIS A 37 16.85 -3.88 12.91
C HIS A 37 17.00 -3.16 11.56
N PRO A 38 18.22 -2.94 11.01
CA PRO A 38 18.40 -2.18 9.77
C PRO A 38 17.54 -2.72 8.60
N LEU A 39 17.28 -4.02 8.61
CA LEU A 39 16.38 -4.70 7.67
C LEU A 39 14.91 -4.24 7.74
N LEU A 40 14.45 -3.67 8.85
CA LEU A 40 13.09 -3.14 9.03
C LEU A 40 12.98 -1.66 8.66
N LEU A 41 14.10 -0.95 8.49
CA LEU A 41 14.13 0.46 8.15
C LEU A 41 13.58 0.71 6.74
N LEU A 42 13.96 -0.15 5.78
CA LEU A 42 13.45 -0.09 4.41
C LEU A 42 11.94 -0.39 4.32
N PRO A 43 11.40 -1.46 4.96
CA PRO A 43 9.96 -1.66 5.14
C PRO A 43 9.25 -0.46 5.80
N SER A 44 9.84 0.17 6.84
CA SER A 44 9.25 1.35 7.50
C SER A 44 9.03 2.48 6.51
N VAL A 45 10.10 2.85 5.82
CA VAL A 45 10.10 3.93 4.83
C VAL A 45 9.12 3.60 3.72
N TYR A 46 9.16 2.37 3.21
CA TYR A 46 8.27 1.92 2.16
C TYR A 46 6.79 2.00 2.55
N LEU A 47 6.43 1.58 3.78
CA LEU A 47 5.06 1.65 4.27
C LEU A 47 4.57 3.10 4.40
N VAL A 48 5.41 4.03 4.84
CA VAL A 48 5.07 5.46 4.92
C VAL A 48 4.79 6.03 3.52
N PHE A 49 5.64 5.70 2.53
CA PHE A 49 5.46 6.17 1.16
C PHE A 49 4.46 5.33 0.34
N SER A 50 3.94 4.24 0.89
CA SER A 50 3.05 3.30 0.18
C SER A 50 1.72 3.92 -0.25
N ALA A 51 1.33 5.05 0.35
CA ALA A 51 0.18 5.84 -0.06
C ALA A 51 0.31 6.37 -1.50
N ILE A 52 1.52 6.72 -1.95
CA ILE A 52 1.75 7.32 -3.27
C ILE A 52 1.40 6.32 -4.39
N PRO A 53 1.92 5.07 -4.39
CA PRO A 53 1.52 4.10 -5.41
C PRO A 53 0.04 3.74 -5.39
N PHE A 54 -0.62 3.69 -4.21
CA PHE A 54 -2.08 3.48 -4.16
C PHE A 54 -2.84 4.63 -4.81
N GLY A 55 -2.45 5.89 -4.56
CA GLY A 55 -2.99 7.06 -5.24
C GLY A 55 -2.81 6.97 -6.76
N TRP A 56 -1.63 6.54 -7.23
CA TRP A 56 -1.36 6.34 -8.64
C TRP A 56 -2.25 5.25 -9.27
N VAL A 57 -2.45 4.12 -8.58
CA VAL A 57 -3.36 3.05 -9.05
C VAL A 57 -4.78 3.57 -9.20
N ILE A 58 -5.27 4.39 -8.27
CA ILE A 58 -6.61 4.99 -8.34
C ILE A 58 -6.73 5.88 -9.59
N ILE A 59 -5.77 6.79 -9.82
CA ILE A 59 -5.76 7.67 -10.98
C ILE A 59 -5.76 6.84 -12.28
N ARG A 60 -4.87 5.85 -12.39
CA ARG A 60 -4.80 4.97 -13.56
C ARG A 60 -6.09 4.18 -13.77
N GLY A 61 -6.67 3.65 -12.69
CA GLY A 61 -7.94 2.92 -12.75
C GLY A 61 -9.07 3.80 -13.28
N ILE A 62 -9.17 5.06 -12.84
CA ILE A 62 -10.19 6.02 -13.33
C ILE A 62 -10.00 6.30 -14.82
N VAL A 63 -8.75 6.51 -15.27
CA VAL A 63 -8.43 6.71 -16.68
C VAL A 63 -8.81 5.49 -17.52
N GLU A 64 -8.49 4.28 -17.06
CA GLU A 64 -8.85 3.02 -17.74
C GLU A 64 -10.36 2.78 -17.81
N LEU A 65 -11.12 3.17 -16.77
CA LEU A 65 -12.58 3.16 -16.79
C LEU A 65 -13.15 4.10 -17.86
N GLY A 66 -12.59 5.31 -17.98
CA GLY A 66 -12.98 6.27 -19.02
C GLY A 66 -12.72 5.76 -20.44
N ARG A 67 -11.66 4.96 -20.63
CA ARG A 67 -11.29 4.35 -21.92
C ARG A 67 -12.05 3.05 -22.23
N LYS A 68 -12.90 2.56 -21.31
CA LYS A 68 -13.67 1.29 -21.43
C LYS A 68 -12.81 0.05 -21.72
N GLU A 69 -11.51 0.07 -21.40
CA GLU A 69 -10.58 -1.02 -21.70
C GLU A 69 -10.81 -2.26 -20.82
N SER A 70 -11.07 -2.07 -19.52
CA SER A 70 -11.34 -3.17 -18.58
C SER A 70 -12.15 -2.71 -17.37
N VAL A 71 -13.48 -2.66 -17.52
CA VAL A 71 -14.38 -2.05 -16.51
C VAL A 71 -14.28 -2.73 -15.14
N VAL A 72 -14.27 -4.07 -15.10
CA VAL A 72 -14.29 -4.81 -13.83
C VAL A 72 -12.93 -4.73 -13.13
N GLY A 73 -11.84 -4.98 -13.85
CA GLY A 73 -10.50 -5.01 -13.26
C GLY A 73 -10.05 -3.65 -12.73
N SER A 74 -10.32 -2.56 -13.48
CA SER A 74 -9.99 -1.21 -13.03
C SER A 74 -10.89 -0.78 -11.85
N ARG A 75 -12.17 -1.17 -11.81
CA ARG A 75 -13.06 -0.89 -10.67
C ARG A 75 -12.58 -1.61 -9.40
N VAL A 76 -12.19 -2.88 -9.48
CA VAL A 76 -11.59 -3.61 -8.36
C VAL A 76 -10.30 -2.94 -7.91
N ALA A 77 -9.43 -2.56 -8.85
CA ALA A 77 -8.15 -1.94 -8.54
C ALA A 77 -8.32 -0.61 -7.77
N ILE A 78 -9.31 0.20 -8.15
CA ILE A 78 -9.65 1.45 -7.47
C ILE A 78 -10.16 1.19 -6.05
N TRP A 79 -11.16 0.33 -5.89
CA TRP A 79 -11.76 0.07 -4.57
C TRP A 79 -10.76 -0.49 -3.57
N VAL A 80 -9.95 -1.46 -3.99
CA VAL A 80 -8.91 -2.02 -3.12
C VAL A 80 -7.87 -0.96 -2.77
N SER A 81 -7.43 -0.17 -3.74
CA SER A 81 -6.46 0.92 -3.49
C SER A 81 -7.01 2.00 -2.55
N LEU A 82 -8.30 2.34 -2.65
CA LEU A 82 -8.95 3.28 -1.74
C LEU A 82 -8.97 2.76 -0.30
N ILE A 83 -9.33 1.49 -0.10
CA ILE A 83 -9.30 0.84 1.22
C ILE A 83 -7.88 0.85 1.78
N CYS A 84 -6.89 0.44 0.98
CA CYS A 84 -5.49 0.43 1.41
C CYS A 84 -5.00 1.84 1.75
N LEU A 85 -5.33 2.84 0.93
CA LEU A 85 -4.95 4.22 1.18
C LEU A 85 -5.57 4.76 2.48
N ALA A 86 -6.84 4.47 2.74
CA ALA A 86 -7.51 4.84 3.98
C ALA A 86 -6.84 4.21 5.20
N LEU A 87 -6.47 2.92 5.12
CA LEU A 87 -5.75 2.22 6.18
C LEU A 87 -4.36 2.81 6.43
N VAL A 88 -3.62 3.15 5.38
CA VAL A 88 -2.29 3.78 5.51
C VAL A 88 -2.41 5.17 6.15
N ILE A 89 -3.36 5.99 5.71
CA ILE A 89 -3.59 7.33 6.29
C ILE A 89 -3.99 7.21 7.76
N TRP A 90 -4.91 6.31 8.08
CA TRP A 90 -5.34 6.08 9.45
C TRP A 90 -4.21 5.55 10.35
N GLY A 91 -3.40 4.61 9.86
CA GLY A 91 -2.22 4.13 10.58
C GLY A 91 -1.20 5.24 10.82
N ALA A 92 -0.93 6.07 9.81
CA ALA A 92 -0.02 7.20 9.91
C ALA A 92 -0.54 8.27 10.89
N SER A 93 -1.83 8.59 10.90
CA SER A 93 -2.40 9.57 11.84
C SER A 93 -2.27 9.09 13.29
N ARG A 94 -2.49 7.80 13.56
CA ARG A 94 -2.30 7.20 14.89
C ARG A 94 -0.84 7.24 15.35
N LEU A 95 0.11 7.01 14.45
CA LEU A 95 1.54 7.13 14.75
C LEU A 95 1.93 8.57 15.06
N LEU A 96 1.40 9.54 14.30
CA LEU A 96 1.63 10.96 14.52
C LEU A 96 1.04 11.43 15.85
N GLU A 97 -0.19 11.05 16.19
CA GLU A 97 -0.81 11.32 17.50
C GLU A 97 0.08 10.86 18.65
N ARG A 98 0.60 9.63 18.56
CA ARG A 98 1.51 9.07 19.57
C ARG A 98 2.83 9.83 19.67
N ALA A 99 3.39 10.27 18.55
CA ALA A 99 4.63 11.02 18.52
C ALA A 99 4.49 12.45 19.06
N VAL A 100 3.32 13.08 18.91
CA VAL A 100 3.04 14.44 19.43
C VAL A 100 2.62 14.42 20.92
N SER A 101 2.12 13.29 21.42
CA SER A 101 1.74 13.12 22.83
C SER A 101 2.90 12.82 23.80
N VAL A 102 4.13 12.71 23.29
CA VAL A 102 5.38 12.49 24.06
C VAL A 102 6.15 13.81 24.12
#